data_AF-A0A183KWR5-F1
#
_entry.id   AF-A0A183KWR5-F1
#
_cell.length_a   1.000
_cell.length_b   1.000
_cell.length_c   1.000
_cell.angle_alpha   90.00
_cell.angle_beta   90.00
_cell.angle_gamma   90.00
#
_symmetry.space_group_name_H-M   'P 1'
#
loop_
_entity.id
_entity.type
_entity.pdbx_description
1 polymer ?
#
loop_
_entity_poly.entity_id
_entity_poly.type
_entity_poly.pdbx_seq_one_letter_code
_entity_poly.pdbx_strand_id
1 'polypeptide(L)'
;MDGECCIGDLGFALKLDSSMNTALEINSNSDRVGTKRYMAPEVLDNTIRLTSPEAFKQADMYSLGLVFWEVTRRCYVRNLFGPDEYQLPYQDRYIHNNLFPHHKAICLNRFILNNNNNNNNNNNNNNNNNNNNNNNN
;
A
#
# COMPACT_ATOMS: atom_id res chain seq x y z
N MET A 1 -2.14 -21.37 -21.74
CA MET A 1 -2.73 -20.29 -20.94
C MET A 1 -1.95 -19.03 -21.25
N ASP A 2 -2.66 -17.94 -21.47
CA ASP A 2 -2.22 -16.59 -21.82
C ASP A 2 -1.57 -15.82 -20.65
N GLY A 3 -1.67 -16.32 -19.42
CA GLY A 3 -0.98 -15.76 -18.26
C GLY A 3 -1.65 -14.51 -17.69
N GLU A 4 -2.87 -14.20 -18.13
CA GLU A 4 -3.69 -13.11 -17.61
C GLU A 4 -4.35 -13.49 -16.28
N CYS A 5 -4.65 -12.48 -15.45
CA CYS A 5 -5.33 -12.66 -14.17
C CYS A 5 -6.76 -12.13 -14.21
N CYS A 6 -7.64 -12.72 -13.41
CA CYS A 6 -9.00 -12.24 -13.17
C CYS A 6 -9.26 -12.13 -11.67
N ILE A 7 -10.13 -11.18 -11.28
CA ILE A 7 -10.56 -11.02 -9.89
C ILE A 7 -11.68 -12.02 -9.61
N GLY A 8 -11.55 -12.77 -8.51
CA GLY A 8 -12.59 -13.68 -8.01
C GLY A 8 -13.05 -13.29 -6.60
N ASP A 9 -14.05 -14.00 -6.09
CA ASP A 9 -14.65 -13.83 -4.76
C ASP A 9 -15.19 -12.40 -4.47
N LEU A 10 -16.38 -12.13 -4.99
CA LEU A 10 -17.10 -10.86 -4.81
C LEU A 10 -18.18 -10.97 -3.71
N GLY A 11 -18.09 -11.96 -2.82
CA GLY A 11 -19.11 -12.20 -1.79
C GLY A 11 -19.30 -11.06 -0.78
N PHE A 12 -18.33 -10.14 -0.70
CA PHE A 12 -18.35 -8.95 0.14
C PHE A 12 -18.31 -7.63 -0.65
N ALA A 13 -18.52 -7.67 -1.96
CA ALA A 13 -18.46 -6.47 -2.80
C ALA A 13 -19.61 -5.51 -2.49
N LEU A 14 -19.32 -4.20 -2.47
CA LEU A 14 -20.32 -3.16 -2.32
C LEU A 14 -20.77 -2.64 -3.67
N LYS A 15 -22.08 -2.58 -3.90
CA LYS A 15 -22.65 -1.91 -5.05
C LYS A 15 -22.75 -0.40 -4.78
N LEU A 16 -22.17 0.38 -5.67
CA LEU A 16 -22.30 1.84 -5.67
C LEU A 16 -23.52 2.26 -6.50
N ASP A 17 -24.38 3.08 -5.92
CA ASP A 17 -25.37 3.84 -6.68
C ASP A 17 -24.76 5.14 -7.18
N SER A 18 -24.64 5.28 -8.50
CA SER A 18 -24.14 6.50 -9.13
C SER A 18 -25.08 7.70 -8.93
N SER A 19 -26.37 7.46 -8.67
CA SER A 19 -27.36 8.53 -8.47
C SER A 19 -27.29 9.13 -7.06
N MET A 20 -26.99 8.31 -6.06
CA MET A 20 -26.95 8.71 -4.64
C MET A 20 -25.53 8.95 -4.12
N ASN A 21 -24.49 8.65 -4.93
CA ASN A 21 -23.07 8.66 -4.54
C ASN A 21 -22.81 7.96 -3.19
N THR A 22 -23.61 6.95 -2.90
CA THR A 22 -23.67 6.26 -1.61
C THR A 22 -23.62 4.75 -1.87
N ALA A 23 -22.89 4.01 -1.05
CA ALA A 23 -22.85 2.56 -1.13
C ALA A 23 -24.16 1.98 -0.61
N LEU A 24 -24.82 1.11 -1.41
CA LEU A 24 -26.20 0.69 -1.17
C LEU A 24 -26.36 -0.42 -0.11
N GLU A 25 -25.28 -1.06 0.34
CA GLU A 25 -25.37 -2.26 1.20
C GLU A 25 -24.39 -2.26 2.37
N ILE A 26 -24.33 -1.15 3.12
CA ILE A 26 -23.61 -1.13 4.39
C ILE A 26 -24.59 -1.57 5.48
N ASN A 27 -24.76 -2.89 5.62
CA ASN A 27 -25.41 -3.43 6.80
C ASN A 27 -24.49 -3.19 7.99
N SER A 28 -25.03 -2.58 9.06
CA SER A 28 -24.34 -2.23 10.31
C SER A 28 -23.74 -3.42 11.08
N ASN A 29 -23.87 -4.65 10.54
CA ASN A 29 -23.28 -5.89 11.02
C ASN A 29 -22.18 -6.44 10.08
N SER A 30 -21.49 -5.57 9.33
CA SER A 30 -20.31 -5.95 8.54
C SER A 30 -19.12 -6.24 9.45
N ASP A 31 -19.23 -7.27 10.28
CA ASP A 31 -18.16 -7.76 11.15
C ASP A 31 -17.00 -8.24 10.28
N ARG A 32 -16.05 -7.33 10.00
CA ARG A 32 -14.66 -7.58 9.54
C ARG A 32 -14.52 -8.82 8.65
N VAL A 33 -15.33 -8.87 7.62
CA VAL A 33 -15.28 -9.93 6.63
C VAL A 33 -14.13 -9.64 5.67
N GLY A 34 -13.30 -10.66 5.41
CA GLY A 34 -12.11 -10.57 4.56
C GLY A 34 -10.82 -11.01 5.25
N THR A 35 -9.74 -11.10 4.47
CA THR A 35 -8.44 -11.56 4.97
C THR A 35 -7.72 -10.42 5.69
N LYS A 36 -7.67 -10.48 7.04
CA LYS A 36 -7.08 -9.43 7.92
C LYS A 36 -5.70 -8.91 7.48
N ARG A 37 -4.88 -9.77 6.86
CA ARG A 37 -3.53 -9.44 6.36
C ARG A 37 -3.53 -8.41 5.23
N TYR A 38 -4.60 -8.32 4.46
CA TYR A 38 -4.73 -7.41 3.32
C TYR A 38 -5.58 -6.18 3.62
N MET A 39 -6.23 -6.13 4.79
CA MET A 39 -7.08 -5.01 5.17
C MET A 39 -6.26 -3.73 5.36
N ALA A 40 -6.77 -2.63 4.79
CA ALA A 40 -6.23 -1.29 4.99
C ALA A 40 -6.30 -0.88 6.47
N PRO A 41 -5.37 -0.02 6.95
CA PRO A 41 -5.32 0.37 8.36
C PRO A 41 -6.60 1.02 8.85
N GLU A 42 -7.30 1.80 8.03
CA GLU A 42 -8.59 2.41 8.35
C GLU A 42 -9.73 1.38 8.49
N VAL A 43 -9.65 0.25 7.77
CA VAL A 43 -10.57 -0.88 7.93
C VAL A 43 -10.25 -1.63 9.23
N LEU A 44 -8.96 -1.79 9.54
CA LEU A 44 -8.48 -2.44 10.77
C LEU A 44 -8.79 -1.61 12.03
N ASP A 45 -8.69 -0.28 11.96
CA ASP A 45 -8.94 0.67 13.06
C ASP A 45 -10.44 1.06 13.17
N ASN A 46 -11.32 0.53 12.31
CA ASN A 46 -12.73 0.92 12.19
C ASN A 46 -12.95 2.44 11.96
N THR A 47 -12.01 3.09 11.28
CA THR A 47 -12.07 4.53 10.97
C THR A 47 -12.44 4.82 9.51
N ILE A 48 -12.71 3.79 8.72
CA ILE A 48 -13.14 3.92 7.33
C ILE A 48 -14.45 4.73 7.22
N ARG A 49 -14.50 5.66 6.26
CA ARG A 49 -15.69 6.46 5.99
C ARG A 49 -16.72 5.65 5.21
N LEU A 50 -17.61 4.98 5.93
CA LEU A 50 -18.71 4.19 5.36
C LEU A 50 -19.62 5.00 4.41
N THR A 51 -19.79 6.30 4.65
CA THR A 51 -20.59 7.18 3.78
C THR A 51 -19.90 7.57 2.48
N SER A 52 -18.61 7.24 2.31
CA SER A 52 -17.80 7.63 1.16
C SER A 52 -17.40 6.40 0.35
N PRO A 53 -17.97 6.21 -0.85
CA PRO A 53 -17.56 5.13 -1.75
C PRO A 53 -16.07 5.13 -2.08
N GLU A 54 -15.46 6.31 -2.09
CA GLU A 54 -14.04 6.49 -2.36
C GLU A 54 -13.15 5.85 -1.29
N ALA A 55 -13.62 5.78 -0.03
CA ALA A 55 -12.86 5.15 1.04
C ALA A 55 -12.74 3.62 0.82
N PHE A 56 -13.76 2.98 0.26
CA PHE A 56 -13.71 1.55 -0.08
C PHE A 56 -12.75 1.29 -1.25
N LYS A 57 -12.78 2.13 -2.29
CA LYS A 57 -11.80 2.04 -3.38
C LYS A 57 -10.36 2.22 -2.90
N GLN A 58 -10.13 3.14 -1.96
CA GLN A 58 -8.82 3.34 -1.34
C GLN A 58 -8.36 2.09 -0.59
N ALA A 59 -9.27 1.43 0.14
CA ALA A 59 -8.97 0.17 0.80
C ALA A 59 -8.69 -0.98 -0.19
N ASP A 60 -9.40 -1.04 -1.31
CA ASP A 60 -9.11 -1.99 -2.39
C ASP A 60 -7.72 -1.75 -3.01
N MET A 61 -7.37 -0.49 -3.25
CA MET A 61 -6.05 -0.10 -3.75
C MET A 61 -4.91 -0.45 -2.79
N TYR A 62 -5.15 -0.35 -1.48
CA TYR A 62 -4.19 -0.82 -0.48
C TYR A 62 -3.96 -2.35 -0.60
N SER A 63 -5.05 -3.11 -0.68
CA SER A 63 -5.00 -4.58 -0.82
C SER A 63 -4.27 -4.99 -2.11
N LEU A 64 -4.59 -4.33 -3.23
CA LEU A 64 -3.93 -4.54 -4.52
C LEU A 64 -2.43 -4.22 -4.47
N GLY A 65 -2.04 -3.17 -3.75
CA GLY A 65 -0.63 -2.82 -3.55
C GLY A 65 0.18 -3.94 -2.88
N LEU A 66 -0.42 -4.65 -1.92
CA LEU A 66 0.20 -5.81 -1.28
C LEU A 66 0.34 -6.99 -2.25
N VAL A 67 -0.65 -7.23 -3.10
CA VAL A 67 -0.58 -8.27 -4.15
C VAL A 67 0.52 -7.94 -5.16
N PHE A 68 0.64 -6.69 -5.60
CA PHE A 68 1.74 -6.28 -6.49
C PHE A 68 3.10 -6.43 -5.82
N TRP A 69 3.21 -6.18 -4.53
CA TRP A 69 4.44 -6.46 -3.78
C TRP A 69 4.77 -7.96 -3.81
N GLU A 70 3.81 -8.86 -3.63
CA GLU A 70 4.05 -10.31 -3.75
C GLU A 70 4.50 -10.71 -5.16
N VAL A 71 3.84 -10.17 -6.19
CA VAL A 71 4.18 -10.47 -7.60
C VAL A 71 5.58 -9.98 -7.94
N THR A 72 5.92 -8.74 -7.56
CA THR A 72 7.23 -8.14 -7.87
C THR A 72 8.39 -8.86 -7.20
N ARG A 73 8.20 -9.48 -6.02
CA ARG A 73 9.22 -10.32 -5.37
C ARG A 73 9.53 -11.62 -6.12
N ARG A 74 8.58 -12.09 -6.94
CA ARG A 74 8.75 -13.30 -7.76
C ARG A 74 9.26 -12.97 -9.16
N CYS A 75 9.40 -11.70 -9.51
CA CYS A 75 9.95 -11.28 -10.79
C CYS A 75 11.44 -11.59 -10.87
N TYR A 76 11.83 -12.33 -11.91
CA TYR A 76 13.23 -12.56 -12.25
C TYR A 76 13.70 -11.49 -13.23
N VAL A 77 14.74 -10.76 -12.86
CA VAL A 77 15.39 -9.80 -13.77
C VAL A 77 16.78 -10.32 -14.08
N ARG A 78 16.95 -10.81 -15.32
CA ARG A 78 18.22 -11.38 -15.79
C ARG A 78 19.37 -10.40 -15.52
N ASN A 79 20.42 -10.88 -14.88
CA ASN A 79 21.65 -10.14 -14.53
C ASN A 79 21.47 -9.00 -13.51
N LEU A 80 20.34 -8.91 -12.82
CA LEU A 80 20.13 -7.90 -11.78
C LEU A 80 19.72 -8.55 -10.46
N PHE A 81 18.61 -9.28 -10.45
CA PHE A 81 18.05 -9.90 -9.23
C PHE A 81 17.37 -11.24 -9.54
N GLY A 82 17.62 -12.24 -8.69
CA GLY A 82 16.88 -13.50 -8.65
C GLY A 82 15.51 -13.33 -7.99
N PRO A 83 14.53 -14.21 -8.26
CA PRO A 83 13.27 -14.17 -7.53
C PRO A 83 13.50 -14.51 -6.05
N ASP A 84 12.89 -13.75 -5.15
CA ASP A 84 12.86 -14.09 -3.74
C ASP A 84 12.01 -15.34 -3.49
N GLU A 85 12.21 -15.95 -2.31
CA GLU A 85 11.28 -16.94 -1.78
C GLU A 85 9.90 -16.30 -1.59
N TYR A 86 8.85 -17.08 -1.90
CA TYR A 86 7.49 -16.62 -1.70
C TYR A 86 7.22 -16.36 -0.22
N GLN A 87 6.70 -15.16 0.07
CA GLN A 87 6.29 -14.78 1.41
C GLN A 87 5.02 -13.95 1.34
N LEU A 88 4.09 -14.23 2.25
CA LEU A 88 2.91 -13.42 2.45
C LEU A 88 3.30 -12.02 2.95
N PRO A 89 2.49 -10.99 2.68
CA PRO A 89 2.70 -9.66 3.25
C PRO A 89 2.79 -9.74 4.77
N TYR A 90 3.81 -9.15 5.37
CA TYR A 90 4.04 -9.16 6.81
C TYR A 90 4.33 -10.55 7.43
N GLN A 91 4.69 -11.57 6.63
CA GLN A 91 5.00 -12.93 7.13
C GLN A 91 6.09 -12.93 8.20
N ASP A 92 7.19 -12.20 7.99
CA ASP A 92 8.33 -12.16 8.92
C ASP A 92 8.04 -11.43 10.23
N ARG A 93 6.94 -10.67 10.29
CA ARG A 93 6.57 -9.83 11.45
C ARG A 93 5.38 -10.39 12.22
N TYR A 94 4.86 -11.56 11.79
CA TYR A 94 3.74 -12.26 12.42
C TYR A 94 4.11 -12.87 13.78
N ILE A 95 5.40 -12.94 14.13
CA ILE A 95 5.92 -13.57 15.36
C ILE A 95 5.44 -12.86 16.65
N HIS A 96 4.94 -11.62 16.59
CA HIS A 96 4.60 -10.83 17.79
C HIS A 96 3.11 -10.61 18.09
N ASN A 97 2.17 -11.35 17.48
CA ASN A 97 0.72 -11.33 17.80
C ASN A 97 0.00 -9.96 17.70
N ASN A 98 0.66 -8.89 17.24
CA ASN A 98 0.11 -7.53 17.17
C ASN A 98 0.19 -6.99 15.73
N LEU A 99 -0.66 -7.52 14.85
CA LEU A 99 -0.75 -7.11 13.44
C LEU A 99 -1.21 -5.65 13.28
N PHE A 100 -2.08 -5.16 14.19
CA PHE A 100 -2.75 -3.86 14.08
C PHE A 100 -1.82 -2.64 14.16
N PRO A 101 -0.96 -2.48 15.19
CA PRO A 101 -0.07 -1.30 15.27
C PRO A 101 0.97 -1.26 14.15
N HIS A 102 1.20 -2.41 13.52
CA HIS A 102 2.34 -2.63 12.65
C HIS A 102 2.10 -2.21 11.19
N HIS A 103 0.90 -2.46 10.66
CA HIS A 103 0.51 -2.00 9.32
C HIS A 103 0.65 -0.48 9.21
N LYS A 104 0.13 0.23 10.22
CA LYS A 104 0.21 1.69 10.33
C LYS A 104 1.66 2.18 10.46
N ALA A 105 2.44 1.53 11.34
CA ALA A 105 3.85 1.87 11.53
C ALA A 105 4.69 1.67 10.26
N ILE A 106 4.41 0.64 9.44
CA ILE A 106 5.14 0.41 8.18
C ILE A 106 4.81 1.50 7.16
N CYS A 107 3.52 1.78 6.93
CA CYS A 107 3.11 2.80 5.97
C CYS A 107 3.66 4.18 6.35
N LEU A 108 3.59 4.55 7.63
CA LEU A 108 4.12 5.82 8.12
C LEU A 108 5.66 5.86 8.05
N ASN A 109 6.36 4.84 8.54
CA ASN A 109 7.83 4.85 8.56
C ASN A 109 8.43 4.82 7.15
N ARG A 110 7.85 4.07 6.21
CA ARG A 110 8.31 4.04 4.83
C ARG A 110 8.07 5.39 4.14
N PHE A 111 6.92 6.03 4.39
CA PHE A 111 6.61 7.36 3.84
C PHE A 111 7.55 8.44 4.39
N ILE A 112 7.80 8.45 5.71
CA ILE A 112 8.71 9.41 6.36
C ILE A 112 10.16 9.22 5.87
N LEU A 113 10.64 7.99 5.79
CA LEU A 113 11.99 7.70 5.27
C LEU A 113 12.15 8.15 3.82
N ASN A 114 11.12 7.95 2.99
CA ASN A 114 11.16 8.38 1.59
C ASN A 114 11.20 9.92 1.46
N ASN A 115 10.41 10.63 2.27
CA ASN A 115 10.44 12.10 2.29
C ASN A 115 11.77 12.67 2.81
N ASN A 116 12.37 12.05 3.82
CA ASN A 116 13.67 12.48 4.33
C ASN A 116 14.81 12.26 3.32
N ASN A 117 14.77 11.17 2.56
CA ASN A 117 15.73 10.91 1.48
C ASN A 117 15.60 11.93 0.33
N ASN A 118 14.37 12.31 -0.03
CA ASN A 118 14.13 13.34 -1.05
C ASN A 118 14.62 14.73 -0.60
N ASN A 119 14.44 15.08 0.68
CA ASN A 119 14.92 16.35 1.22
C ASN A 119 16.47 16.40 1.30
N ASN A 120 17.12 15.28 1.64
CA ASN A 120 18.59 15.22 1.68
C ASN A 120 19.22 15.32 0.29
N ASN A 121 18.60 14.72 -0.73
CA ASN A 121 19.08 14.84 -2.12
C ASN A 121 18.95 16.27 -2.67
N ASN A 122 17.90 17.00 -2.30
CA ASN A 122 17.72 18.39 -2.70
C ASN A 122 18.73 19.34 -2.04
N ASN A 123 19.11 19.08 -0.79
CA ASN A 123 20.10 19.90 -0.08
C ASN A 123 21.53 19.69 -0.60
N ASN A 124 21.87 18.46 -1.03
CA ASN A 124 23.20 18.18 -1.60
C ASN A 124 23.39 18.80 -2.99
N ASN A 125 22.33 18.92 -3.78
CA ASN A 125 22.41 19.57 -5.10
C ASN A 125 22.59 21.09 -5.02
N ASN A 126 22.07 21.73 -3.97
CA ASN A 126 22.21 23.18 -3.79
C ASN A 126 23.61 23.59 -3.30
N ASN A 127 24.33 22.72 -2.58
CA ASN A 127 25.67 23.04 -2.09
C ASN A 127 26.77 22.86 -3.15
N ASN A 128 26.54 22.08 -4.20
CA ASN A 128 27.52 21.88 -5.28
C ASN A 128 27.53 23.01 -6.33
N ASN A 129 26.50 23.85 -6.39
CA ASN A 129 26.42 24.95 -7.37
C ASN A 129 27.09 26.25 -6.91
N ASN A 130 27.47 26.38 -5.64
CA ASN A 130 28.05 27.62 -5.10
C ASN A 130 29.59 27.65 -5.08
N ASN A 131 30.29 26.55 -5.40
CA ASN A 131 31.76 26.48 -5.32
C ASN A 131 32.50 26.67 -6.65
N ASN A 132 31.80 26.89 -7.78
CA ASN A 132 32.43 26.95 -9.11
C ASN A 132 32.63 28.37 -9.68
N ASN A 133 32.33 29.44 -8.94
CA ASN A 133 32.34 30.81 -9.50
C ASN A 133 33.51 31.72 -9.09
N ASN A 134 34.56 31.22 -8.42
CA ASN A 134 35.60 32.11 -7.84
C ASN A 134 37.03 31.95 -8.39
N ASN A 135 37.26 31.35 -9.57
CA ASN A 135 38.62 31.13 -10.09
C ASN A 135 38.92 31.69 -11.49
N ASN A 136 38.25 32.76 -11.93
CA ASN A 136 38.66 33.47 -13.15
C ASN A 136 38.74 34.99 -12.90
N ASN A 137 39.88 35.45 -12.38
CA ASN A 137 40.44 36.78 -12.64
C ASN A 137 41.94 36.78 -12.33
#